data_AF-B0C9A5-F1
#
_entry.id   AF-B0C9A5-F1
#
_cell.length_a   1.000
_cell.length_b   1.000
_cell.length_c   1.000
_cell.angle_alpha   90.00
_cell.angle_beta   90.00
_cell.angle_gamma   90.00
#
_symmetry.space_group_name_H-M   'P 1'
#
loop_
_entity.id
_entity.type
_entity.pdbx_description
1 polymer ?
#
loop_
_entity_poly.entity_id
_entity_poly.type
_entity_poly.pdbx_seq_one_letter_code
_entity_poly.pdbx_strand_id
1 'polypeptide(L)'
;MHPLAKDMMQAIQDHLLQWQRSIEDLPIISPEVMGRELIGRHQELALQFLILMPYLSMQVETAEVELVQQFAQACQHQPHTLKSLKQVHAGQLRGLLWDYSVRSLVKLLPGGWWQKLGCMVGAMHQYIGDPKTARQYQTLGELPEGTLGKALYQYYRDLNFPLPGEKKSFSDILVPHDLIHVLSGIDTSPVGEIVVAGFEAGMSGSQFGFELLLEVVLDFHLGLEFTTLGILDPSQNNFIPSLVIQAFVQGTAVRQDLFSPDWSFSELLEQPILTIRDSYNIQTLDLNKMVGPQVLPLPQTVLASS
;
A
#
# COMPACT_ATOMS: atom_id res chain seq x y z
N MET A 1 2.55 -26.21 -5.29
CA MET A 1 2.69 -24.74 -5.27
C MET A 1 1.36 -24.14 -5.72
N HIS A 2 0.80 -23.22 -4.93
CA HIS A 2 -0.44 -22.51 -5.28
C HIS A 2 -0.25 -21.69 -6.58
N PRO A 3 -1.25 -21.59 -7.48
CA PRO A 3 -1.09 -20.84 -8.74
C PRO A 3 -0.61 -19.40 -8.53
N LEU A 4 -1.22 -18.67 -7.60
CA LEU A 4 -0.84 -17.28 -7.33
C LEU A 4 0.58 -17.12 -6.76
N ALA A 5 1.07 -18.12 -6.03
CA ALA A 5 2.45 -18.16 -5.55
C ALA A 5 3.43 -18.34 -6.71
N LYS A 6 3.07 -19.16 -7.71
CA LYS A 6 3.85 -19.28 -8.94
C LYS A 6 3.85 -17.97 -9.73
N ASP A 7 2.69 -17.32 -9.86
CA ASP A 7 2.56 -16.03 -10.54
C ASP A 7 3.37 -14.93 -9.85
N MET A 8 3.44 -14.95 -8.52
CA MET A 8 4.31 -14.06 -7.74
C MET A 8 5.79 -14.28 -8.03
N MET A 9 6.24 -15.54 -8.03
CA MET A 9 7.62 -15.87 -8.40
C MET A 9 7.95 -15.46 -9.83
N GLN A 10 7.00 -15.62 -10.76
CA GLN A 10 7.15 -15.21 -12.14
C GLN A 10 7.20 -13.67 -12.26
N ALA A 11 6.33 -12.96 -11.56
CA ALA A 11 6.31 -11.50 -11.53
C ALA A 11 7.62 -10.92 -10.97
N ILE A 12 8.17 -11.53 -9.91
CA ILE A 12 9.49 -11.15 -9.36
C ILE A 12 10.59 -11.36 -10.41
N GLN A 13 10.57 -12.49 -11.14
CA GLN A 13 11.54 -12.77 -12.20
C GLN A 13 11.46 -11.76 -13.35
N ASP A 14 10.25 -11.47 -13.85
CA ASP A 14 10.06 -10.63 -15.02
C ASP A 14 10.33 -9.15 -14.74
N HIS A 15 9.88 -8.65 -13.60
CA HIS A 15 9.85 -7.21 -13.33
C HIS A 15 10.95 -6.73 -12.39
N LEU A 16 11.27 -7.52 -11.35
CA LEU A 16 12.25 -7.11 -10.34
C LEU A 16 13.66 -7.62 -10.65
N LEU A 17 13.82 -8.90 -10.97
CA LEU A 17 15.13 -9.51 -11.23
C LEU A 17 15.55 -9.42 -12.69
N GLN A 18 14.59 -9.24 -13.60
CA GLN A 18 14.79 -9.28 -15.05
C GLN A 18 15.56 -10.53 -15.50
N TRP A 19 15.19 -11.67 -14.92
CA TRP A 19 15.88 -12.95 -15.10
C TRP A 19 14.84 -14.06 -15.33
N GLN A 20 14.90 -14.70 -16.50
CA GLN A 20 13.92 -15.71 -16.90
C GLN A 20 14.49 -17.12 -16.81
N ARG A 21 13.98 -17.89 -15.86
CA ARG A 21 14.19 -19.34 -15.70
C ARG A 21 12.85 -20.02 -15.42
N SER A 22 12.74 -21.29 -15.79
CA SER A 22 11.62 -22.11 -15.32
C SER A 22 11.68 -22.18 -13.79
N ILE A 23 10.56 -21.85 -13.15
CA ILE A 23 10.42 -21.90 -11.69
C ILE A 23 10.59 -23.34 -11.19
N GLU A 24 10.13 -24.31 -11.99
CA GLU A 24 10.22 -25.74 -11.68
C GLU A 24 11.67 -26.25 -11.63
N ASP A 25 12.58 -25.58 -12.35
CA ASP A 25 13.99 -25.94 -12.42
C ASP A 25 14.85 -25.22 -11.37
N LEU A 26 14.27 -24.29 -10.60
CA LEU A 26 15.02 -23.56 -9.58
C LEU A 26 15.37 -24.45 -8.39
N PRO A 27 16.62 -24.40 -7.90
CA PRO A 27 16.99 -25.15 -6.71
C PRO A 27 16.26 -24.60 -5.49
N ILE A 28 15.75 -25.51 -4.65
CA ILE A 28 15.20 -25.14 -3.34
C ILE A 28 16.38 -24.76 -2.43
N ILE A 29 16.31 -23.56 -1.85
CA ILE A 29 17.30 -23.08 -0.90
C ILE A 29 16.83 -23.31 0.54
N SER A 30 17.77 -23.55 1.45
CA SER A 30 17.47 -23.62 2.89
C SER A 30 17.49 -22.22 3.53
N PRO A 31 16.86 -22.04 4.70
CA PRO A 31 16.97 -20.81 5.49
C PRO A 31 18.40 -20.33 5.68
N GLU A 32 19.34 -21.24 5.98
CA GLU A 32 20.74 -20.92 6.25
C GLU A 32 21.46 -20.39 5.00
N VAL A 33 21.08 -20.88 3.81
CA VAL A 33 21.62 -20.37 2.54
C VAL A 33 21.16 -18.92 2.35
N MET A 34 19.86 -18.64 2.50
CA MET A 34 19.36 -17.27 2.36
C MET A 34 20.01 -16.31 3.39
N GLY A 35 20.14 -16.75 4.64
CA GLY A 35 20.75 -15.97 5.71
C GLY A 35 22.23 -15.65 5.47
N ARG A 36 22.96 -16.53 4.77
CA ARG A 36 24.39 -16.37 4.47
C ARG A 36 24.65 -15.61 3.16
N GLU A 37 23.89 -15.90 2.11
CA GLU A 37 24.17 -15.40 0.76
C GLU A 37 23.53 -14.02 0.48
N LEU A 38 22.38 -13.71 1.08
CA LEU A 38 21.74 -12.39 0.94
C LEU A 38 22.12 -11.47 2.11
N ILE A 39 22.41 -10.21 1.80
CA ILE A 39 22.86 -9.21 2.79
C ILE A 39 22.13 -7.88 2.59
N GLY A 40 21.88 -7.17 3.68
CA GLY A 40 21.30 -5.82 3.69
C GLY A 40 19.91 -5.79 3.06
N ARG A 41 19.65 -4.77 2.23
CA ARG A 41 18.33 -4.56 1.61
C ARG A 41 17.82 -5.76 0.81
N HIS A 42 18.71 -6.53 0.16
CA HIS A 42 18.29 -7.71 -0.59
C HIS A 42 17.74 -8.82 0.31
N GLN A 43 18.34 -9.02 1.49
CA GLN A 43 17.87 -9.98 2.48
C GLN A 43 16.52 -9.55 3.06
N GLU A 44 16.39 -8.25 3.39
CA GLU A 44 15.14 -7.67 3.89
C GLU A 44 14.01 -7.82 2.88
N LEU A 45 14.24 -7.45 1.61
CA LEU A 45 13.24 -7.54 0.55
C LEU A 45 12.83 -8.99 0.27
N ALA A 46 13.81 -9.91 0.18
CA ALA A 46 13.52 -11.32 -0.01
C ALA A 46 12.67 -11.88 1.14
N LEU A 47 12.95 -11.47 2.39
CA LEU A 47 12.15 -11.87 3.54
C LEU A 47 10.74 -11.27 3.49
N GLN A 48 10.57 -10.01 3.10
CA GLN A 48 9.25 -9.38 2.97
C GLN A 48 8.39 -10.08 1.90
N PHE A 49 8.95 -10.36 0.71
CA PHE A 49 8.22 -11.12 -0.31
C PHE A 49 7.88 -12.53 0.17
N LEU A 50 8.79 -13.19 0.90
CA LEU A 50 8.53 -14.50 1.48
C LEU A 50 7.39 -14.45 2.51
N ILE A 51 7.29 -13.39 3.32
CA ILE A 51 6.20 -13.17 4.28
C ILE A 51 4.85 -12.96 3.58
N LEU A 52 4.82 -12.45 2.34
CA LEU A 52 3.58 -12.29 1.58
C LEU A 52 3.03 -13.61 1.03
N MET A 53 3.90 -14.58 0.74
CA MET A 53 3.53 -15.85 0.10
C MET A 53 2.37 -16.61 0.77
N PRO A 54 2.32 -16.76 2.11
CA PRO A 54 1.25 -17.50 2.79
C PRO A 54 -0.15 -16.85 2.66
N TYR A 55 -0.24 -15.56 2.31
CA TYR A 55 -1.52 -14.89 2.12
C TYR A 55 -2.12 -15.16 0.73
N LEU A 56 -1.28 -15.54 -0.24
CA LEU A 56 -1.70 -15.71 -1.64
C LEU A 56 -2.66 -16.88 -1.84
N SER A 57 -2.61 -17.89 -0.97
CA SER A 57 -3.49 -19.06 -0.97
C SER A 57 -4.88 -18.79 -0.37
N MET A 58 -5.14 -17.57 0.11
CA MET A 58 -6.34 -17.20 0.88
C MET A 58 -6.44 -17.89 2.25
N GLN A 59 -5.53 -18.80 2.59
CA GLN A 59 -5.49 -19.54 3.84
C GLN A 59 -4.06 -19.59 4.36
N VAL A 60 -3.82 -18.88 5.47
CA VAL A 60 -2.50 -18.87 6.10
C VAL A 60 -2.28 -20.20 6.82
N GLU A 61 -1.48 -21.09 6.23
CA GLU A 61 -1.21 -22.42 6.79
C GLU A 61 -0.09 -22.42 7.83
N THR A 62 -0.21 -23.25 8.86
CA THR A 62 0.81 -23.38 9.93
C THR A 62 2.20 -23.69 9.38
N ALA A 63 2.29 -24.61 8.40
CA ALA A 63 3.57 -25.02 7.82
C ALA A 63 4.28 -23.86 7.09
N GLU A 64 3.52 -23.00 6.41
CA GLU A 64 4.08 -21.83 5.72
C GLU A 64 4.56 -20.77 6.72
N VAL A 65 3.79 -20.53 7.79
CA VAL A 65 4.18 -19.59 8.87
C VAL A 65 5.46 -20.06 9.57
N GLU A 66 5.55 -21.35 9.89
CA GLU A 66 6.75 -21.95 10.48
C GLU A 66 7.96 -21.84 9.55
N LEU A 67 7.76 -22.07 8.24
CA LEU A 67 8.82 -21.94 7.25
C LEU A 67 9.33 -20.50 7.17
N VAL A 68 8.44 -19.52 7.01
CA VAL A 68 8.81 -18.09 6.99
C VAL A 68 9.57 -17.71 8.27
N GLN A 69 9.15 -18.24 9.43
CA GLN A 69 9.84 -18.01 10.70
C GLN A 69 11.27 -18.57 10.71
N GLN A 70 11.53 -19.73 10.11
CA GLN A 70 12.88 -20.29 10.00
C GLN A 70 13.77 -19.39 9.13
N PHE A 71 13.26 -18.91 7.99
CA PHE A 71 13.98 -17.95 7.14
C PHE A 71 14.28 -16.65 7.88
N ALA A 72 13.31 -16.10 8.62
CA ALA A 72 13.51 -14.91 9.44
C ALA A 72 14.60 -15.11 10.52
N GLN A 73 14.62 -16.28 11.17
CA GLN A 73 15.65 -16.63 12.16
C GLN A 73 17.04 -16.71 11.53
N ALA A 74 17.16 -17.38 10.37
CA ALA A 74 18.43 -17.50 9.66
C ALA A 74 18.95 -16.14 9.17
N CYS A 75 18.04 -15.24 8.77
CA CYS A 75 18.39 -13.87 8.42
C CYS A 75 18.68 -13.00 9.66
N GLN A 76 18.33 -13.43 10.88
CA GLN A 76 18.39 -12.63 12.11
C GLN A 76 17.55 -11.34 12.04
N HIS A 77 16.45 -11.36 11.28
CA HIS A 77 15.53 -10.23 11.11
C HIS A 77 14.13 -10.61 11.58
N GLN A 78 13.44 -9.68 12.26
CA GLN A 78 12.09 -9.88 12.78
C GLN A 78 11.23 -8.66 12.39
N PRO A 79 10.83 -8.54 11.11
CA PRO A 79 10.01 -7.41 10.68
C PRO A 79 8.61 -7.48 11.32
N HIS A 80 7.94 -6.33 11.44
CA HIS A 80 6.59 -6.27 12.01
C HIS A 80 5.60 -7.13 11.22
N THR A 81 5.76 -7.23 9.91
CA THR A 81 4.97 -8.08 9.01
C THR A 81 5.04 -9.57 9.38
N LEU A 82 6.17 -10.06 9.93
CA LEU A 82 6.26 -11.42 10.44
C LEU A 82 5.43 -11.62 11.71
N LYS A 83 5.42 -10.62 12.60
CA LYS A 83 4.52 -10.63 13.77
C LYS A 83 3.06 -10.62 13.31
N SER A 84 2.74 -9.81 12.30
CA SER A 84 1.40 -9.76 11.71
C SER A 84 0.98 -11.10 11.11
N LEU A 85 1.87 -11.79 10.39
CA LEU A 85 1.62 -13.15 9.84
C LEU A 85 1.20 -14.14 10.93
N LYS A 86 1.92 -14.15 12.06
CA LYS A 86 1.56 -15.00 13.20
C LYS A 86 0.23 -14.60 13.83
N GLN A 87 -0.06 -13.30 13.93
CA GLN A 87 -1.33 -12.82 14.48
C GLN A 87 -2.51 -13.19 13.58
N VAL A 88 -2.36 -13.07 12.25
CA VAL A 88 -3.40 -13.51 11.30
C VAL A 88 -3.63 -15.02 11.43
N HIS A 89 -2.57 -15.82 11.41
CA HIS A 89 -2.65 -17.27 11.60
C HIS A 89 -3.34 -17.67 12.91
N ALA A 90 -3.05 -16.97 14.01
CA ALA A 90 -3.65 -17.21 15.30
C ALA A 90 -5.07 -16.62 15.47
N GLY A 91 -5.65 -15.98 14.44
CA GLY A 91 -6.96 -15.32 14.51
C GLY A 91 -6.98 -14.06 15.40
N GLN A 92 -5.83 -13.47 15.69
CA GLN A 92 -5.65 -12.32 16.59
C GLN A 92 -5.80 -10.96 15.89
N LEU A 93 -6.79 -10.82 15.00
CA LEU A 93 -6.96 -9.63 14.15
C LEU A 93 -7.13 -8.34 14.94
N ARG A 94 -7.80 -8.38 16.10
CA ARG A 94 -7.95 -7.19 16.97
C ARG A 94 -6.61 -6.72 17.56
N GLY A 95 -5.76 -7.66 17.98
CA GLY A 95 -4.44 -7.35 18.51
C GLY A 95 -3.52 -6.82 17.42
N LEU A 96 -3.60 -7.43 16.22
CA LEU A 96 -2.92 -6.94 15.03
C LEU A 96 -3.36 -5.52 14.66
N LEU A 97 -4.67 -5.24 14.63
CA LEU A 97 -5.19 -3.91 14.29
C LEU A 97 -4.69 -2.85 15.27
N TRP A 98 -4.66 -3.17 16.56
CA TRP A 98 -4.10 -2.28 17.58
C TRP A 98 -2.62 -2.03 17.35
N ASP A 99 -1.83 -3.10 17.19
CA ASP A 99 -0.40 -3.04 16.98
C ASP A 99 -0.06 -2.23 15.71
N TYR A 100 -0.80 -2.46 14.62
CA TYR A 100 -0.71 -1.73 13.35
C TYR A 100 -1.04 -0.25 13.54
N SER A 101 -2.22 0.06 14.09
CA SER A 101 -2.68 1.44 14.33
C SER A 101 -1.67 2.26 15.13
N VAL A 102 -1.07 1.67 16.18
CA VAL A 102 -0.05 2.34 16.98
C VAL A 102 1.18 2.69 16.13
N ARG A 103 1.63 1.80 15.25
CA ARG A 103 2.78 2.04 14.38
C ARG A 103 2.47 3.04 13.28
N SER A 104 1.29 2.95 12.65
CA SER A 104 0.83 3.92 11.64
C SER A 104 0.74 5.32 12.23
N LEU A 105 0.18 5.47 13.44
CA LEU A 105 0.18 6.75 14.16
C LEU A 105 1.60 7.26 14.43
N VAL A 106 2.54 6.37 14.77
CA VAL A 106 3.93 6.78 15.02
C VAL A 106 4.61 7.30 13.76
N LYS A 107 4.31 6.69 12.60
CA LYS A 107 4.93 7.01 11.32
C LYS A 107 4.29 8.22 10.64
N LEU A 108 2.96 8.30 10.62
CA LEU A 108 2.21 9.35 9.91
C LEU A 108 2.15 10.66 10.69
N LEU A 109 2.20 10.62 12.02
CA LEU A 109 2.08 11.83 12.84
C LEU A 109 3.44 12.38 13.24
N PRO A 110 3.70 13.68 13.00
CA PRO A 110 4.96 14.29 13.39
C PRO A 110 5.07 14.47 14.91
N GLY A 111 6.31 14.42 15.39
CA GLY A 111 6.67 14.95 16.70
C GLY A 111 6.32 14.07 17.91
N GLY A 112 6.30 14.71 19.09
CA GLY A 112 6.12 14.07 20.38
C GLY A 112 4.67 13.70 20.69
N TRP A 113 4.45 12.99 21.80
CA TRP A 113 3.14 12.45 22.16
C TRP A 113 2.02 13.51 22.26
N TRP A 114 2.33 14.72 22.71
CA TRP A 114 1.37 15.84 22.75
C TRP A 114 0.93 16.32 21.37
N GLN A 115 1.85 16.35 20.40
CA GLN A 115 1.54 16.72 19.02
C GLN A 115 0.67 15.64 18.38
N LYS A 116 1.00 14.36 18.61
CA LYS A 116 0.19 13.23 18.15
C LYS A 116 -1.22 13.26 18.72
N LEU A 117 -1.38 13.57 20.00
CA LEU A 117 -2.69 13.77 20.62
C LEU A 117 -3.46 14.91 19.97
N GLY A 118 -2.80 16.04 19.69
CA GLY A 118 -3.38 17.15 18.94
C GLY A 118 -3.87 16.74 17.54
N CYS A 119 -3.07 15.97 16.79
CA CYS A 119 -3.45 15.45 15.48
C CYS A 119 -4.65 14.50 15.55
N MET A 120 -4.71 13.61 16.53
CA MET A 120 -5.88 12.72 16.71
C MET A 120 -7.15 13.51 17.03
N VAL A 121 -7.06 14.53 17.89
CA VAL A 121 -8.19 15.44 18.16
C VAL A 121 -8.59 16.20 16.88
N GLY A 122 -7.62 16.64 16.09
CA GLY A 122 -7.84 17.28 14.79
C GLY A 122 -8.55 16.36 13.79
N ALA A 123 -8.13 15.10 13.68
CA ALA A 123 -8.78 14.09 12.83
C ALA A 123 -10.24 13.86 13.24
N MET A 124 -10.50 13.73 14.54
CA MET A 124 -11.88 13.62 15.05
C MET A 124 -12.70 14.88 14.77
N HIS A 125 -12.10 16.07 14.90
CA HIS A 125 -12.75 17.34 14.56
C HIS A 125 -13.10 17.41 13.07
N GLN A 126 -12.18 17.03 12.19
CA GLN A 126 -12.42 16.95 10.73
C GLN A 126 -13.55 15.97 10.39
N TYR A 127 -13.56 14.78 11.00
CA TYR A 127 -14.64 13.80 10.80
C TYR A 127 -16.02 14.33 11.21
N ILE A 128 -16.10 15.09 12.31
CA ILE A 128 -17.35 15.77 12.74
C ILE A 128 -17.69 16.94 11.81
N GLY A 129 -16.68 17.55 11.20
CA GLY A 129 -16.73 18.69 10.30
C GLY A 129 -15.87 19.84 10.82
N ASP A 130 -14.85 20.22 10.06
CA ASP A 130 -13.98 21.37 10.28
C ASP A 130 -14.11 22.35 9.12
N PRO A 131 -14.95 23.41 9.25
CA PRO A 131 -15.19 24.36 8.16
C PRO A 131 -13.95 25.09 7.67
N LYS A 132 -12.93 25.24 8.52
CA LYS A 132 -11.69 25.93 8.14
C LYS A 132 -10.87 25.04 7.22
N THR A 133 -10.67 23.78 7.61
CA THR A 133 -9.97 22.78 6.79
C THR A 133 -10.73 22.52 5.50
N ALA A 134 -12.06 22.33 5.58
CA ALA A 134 -12.90 22.15 4.40
C ALA A 134 -12.73 23.29 3.40
N ARG A 135 -12.70 24.55 3.86
CA ARG A 135 -12.47 25.71 2.99
C ARG A 135 -11.10 25.66 2.31
N GLN A 136 -10.04 25.25 3.01
CA GLN A 136 -8.70 25.13 2.43
C GLN A 136 -8.69 24.12 1.26
N TYR A 137 -9.28 22.94 1.46
CA TYR A 137 -9.37 21.93 0.40
C TYR A 137 -10.34 22.33 -0.72
N GLN A 138 -11.42 23.05 -0.41
CA GLN A 138 -12.33 23.60 -1.42
C GLN A 138 -11.65 24.62 -2.34
N THR A 139 -10.78 25.48 -1.79
CA THR A 139 -10.04 26.48 -2.60
C THR A 139 -9.08 25.85 -3.60
N LEU A 140 -8.66 24.59 -3.40
CA LEU A 140 -7.87 23.87 -4.40
C LEU A 140 -8.62 23.70 -5.74
N GLY A 141 -9.96 23.68 -5.70
CA GLY A 141 -10.79 23.66 -6.89
C GLY A 141 -10.71 24.94 -7.74
N GLU A 142 -10.18 26.04 -7.20
CA GLU A 142 -9.99 27.31 -7.91
C GLU A 142 -8.63 27.39 -8.62
N LEU A 143 -7.71 26.47 -8.32
CA LEU A 143 -6.39 26.43 -8.95
C LEU A 143 -6.49 26.07 -10.45
N PRO A 144 -5.53 26.52 -11.27
CA PRO A 144 -5.50 26.18 -12.70
C PRO A 144 -5.48 24.67 -12.95
N GLU A 145 -6.12 24.25 -14.04
CA GLU A 145 -6.04 22.86 -14.52
C GLU A 145 -4.58 22.42 -14.72
N GLY A 146 -4.28 21.18 -14.36
CA GLY A 146 -2.92 20.62 -14.42
C GLY A 146 -2.03 20.93 -13.22
N THR A 147 -2.51 21.67 -12.21
CA THR A 147 -1.83 21.78 -10.90
C THR A 147 -2.14 20.59 -9.99
N LEU A 148 -1.24 20.28 -9.05
CA LEU A 148 -1.43 19.16 -8.12
C LEU A 148 -2.67 19.34 -7.24
N GLY A 149 -2.90 20.54 -6.71
CA GLY A 149 -4.03 20.86 -5.85
C GLY A 149 -5.36 20.73 -6.60
N LYS A 150 -5.42 21.21 -7.85
CA LYS A 150 -6.60 21.02 -8.70
C LYS A 150 -6.88 19.54 -8.96
N ALA A 151 -5.84 18.75 -9.23
CA ALA A 151 -5.94 17.31 -9.42
C ALA A 151 -6.39 16.57 -8.14
N LEU A 152 -5.86 16.94 -6.98
CA LEU A 152 -6.29 16.38 -5.68
C LEU A 152 -7.75 16.72 -5.39
N TYR A 153 -8.18 17.95 -5.66
CA TYR A 153 -9.59 18.32 -5.52
C TYR A 153 -10.49 17.48 -6.44
N GLN A 154 -10.13 17.35 -7.72
CA GLN A 154 -10.86 16.53 -8.69
C GLN A 154 -10.93 15.06 -8.25
N TYR A 155 -9.82 14.49 -7.78
CA TYR A 155 -9.75 13.14 -7.23
C TYR A 155 -10.84 12.88 -6.16
N TYR A 156 -10.94 13.74 -5.15
CA TYR A 156 -11.99 13.59 -4.12
C TYR A 156 -13.40 13.74 -4.69
N ARG A 157 -13.62 14.64 -5.65
CA ARG A 157 -14.95 14.88 -6.24
C ARG A 157 -15.38 13.73 -7.15
N ASP A 158 -14.49 13.24 -8.00
CA ASP A 158 -14.75 12.15 -8.94
C ASP A 158 -15.06 10.83 -8.21
N LEU A 159 -14.40 10.59 -7.06
CA LEU A 159 -14.66 9.45 -6.19
C LEU A 159 -15.83 9.65 -5.22
N ASN A 160 -16.48 10.82 -5.23
CA ASN A 160 -17.52 11.20 -4.27
C ASN A 160 -17.07 11.11 -2.80
N PHE A 161 -15.78 11.30 -2.54
CA PHE A 161 -15.22 11.34 -1.20
C PHE A 161 -15.33 12.75 -0.61
N PRO A 162 -15.73 12.90 0.66
CA PRO A 162 -15.71 14.19 1.33
C PRO A 162 -14.27 14.73 1.39
N LEU A 163 -14.08 16.02 1.09
CA LEU A 163 -12.79 16.68 1.24
C LEU A 163 -12.39 16.71 2.72
N PRO A 164 -11.10 16.71 3.06
CA PRO A 164 -10.69 16.83 4.45
C PRO A 164 -11.33 18.04 5.15
N GLY A 165 -11.96 17.79 6.29
CA GLY A 165 -12.75 18.77 7.05
C GLY A 165 -14.24 18.83 6.68
N GLU A 166 -14.69 18.23 5.57
CA GLU A 166 -16.12 17.99 5.34
C GLU A 166 -16.62 16.89 6.29
N LYS A 167 -17.93 16.87 6.57
CA LYS A 167 -18.49 15.87 7.49
C LYS A 167 -18.20 14.46 6.98
N LYS A 168 -17.76 13.58 7.88
CA LYS A 168 -17.37 12.20 7.62
C LYS A 168 -16.18 12.06 6.66
N SER A 169 -15.39 13.12 6.47
CA SER A 169 -14.14 12.99 5.71
C SER A 169 -13.13 12.15 6.46
N PHE A 170 -12.23 11.54 5.70
CA PHE A 170 -10.95 11.15 6.25
C PHE A 170 -10.14 12.40 6.66
N SER A 171 -9.19 12.23 7.58
CA SER A 171 -8.33 13.33 8.01
C SER A 171 -7.31 13.65 6.92
N ASP A 172 -6.87 14.91 6.88
CA ASP A 172 -5.69 15.37 6.14
C ASP A 172 -4.40 14.55 6.35
N ILE A 173 -4.32 13.76 7.44
CA ILE A 173 -3.24 12.78 7.68
C ILE A 173 -3.11 11.75 6.54
N LEU A 174 -4.21 11.43 5.84
CA LEU A 174 -4.21 10.46 4.73
C LEU A 174 -3.93 11.11 3.37
N VAL A 175 -3.87 12.44 3.28
CA VAL A 175 -3.60 13.15 2.02
C VAL A 175 -2.26 12.73 1.37
N PRO A 176 -1.18 12.44 2.12
CA PRO A 176 0.02 11.87 1.52
C PRO A 176 -0.23 10.58 0.72
N HIS A 177 -1.06 9.67 1.24
CA HIS A 177 -1.45 8.43 0.55
C HIS A 177 -2.33 8.75 -0.67
N ASP A 178 -3.36 9.59 -0.51
CA ASP A 178 -4.22 10.02 -1.62
C ASP A 178 -3.43 10.69 -2.77
N LEU A 179 -2.40 11.46 -2.43
CA LEU A 179 -1.50 12.06 -3.41
C LEU A 179 -0.68 11.04 -4.18
N ILE A 180 -0.40 9.86 -3.62
CA ILE A 180 0.28 8.78 -4.34
C ILE A 180 -0.64 8.24 -5.43
N HIS A 181 -1.95 8.08 -5.19
CA HIS A 181 -2.91 7.78 -6.26
C HIS A 181 -2.89 8.84 -7.36
N VAL A 182 -2.97 10.12 -6.98
CA VAL A 182 -2.98 11.24 -7.94
C VAL A 182 -1.69 11.28 -8.76
N LEU A 183 -0.53 11.10 -8.14
CA LEU A 183 0.77 11.16 -8.79
C LEU A 183 1.06 9.93 -9.65
N SER A 184 0.72 8.73 -9.17
CA SER A 184 0.94 7.47 -9.89
C SER A 184 -0.16 7.17 -10.92
N GLY A 185 -1.33 7.79 -10.81
CA GLY A 185 -2.49 7.48 -11.66
C GLY A 185 -3.15 6.12 -11.37
N ILE A 186 -2.75 5.44 -10.29
CA ILE A 186 -3.38 4.19 -9.83
C ILE A 186 -4.75 4.52 -9.24
N ASP A 187 -5.79 3.81 -9.66
CA ASP A 187 -7.15 4.01 -9.14
C ASP A 187 -7.33 3.45 -7.71
N THR A 188 -8.51 3.69 -7.12
CA THR A 188 -8.88 3.25 -5.76
C THR A 188 -9.81 2.02 -5.78
N SER A 189 -9.77 1.22 -6.87
CA SER A 189 -10.45 -0.08 -6.86
C SER A 189 -9.75 -1.04 -5.90
N PRO A 190 -10.36 -2.14 -5.45
CA PRO A 190 -9.67 -3.12 -4.60
C PRO A 190 -8.35 -3.64 -5.18
N VAL A 191 -8.24 -3.75 -6.51
CA VAL A 191 -6.99 -4.05 -7.19
C VAL A 191 -6.04 -2.85 -7.12
N GLY A 192 -6.54 -1.65 -7.43
CA GLY A 192 -5.78 -0.40 -7.36
C GLY A 192 -5.16 -0.14 -5.98
N GLU A 193 -5.90 -0.36 -4.90
CA GLU A 193 -5.41 -0.25 -3.51
C GLU A 193 -4.26 -1.23 -3.21
N ILE A 194 -4.36 -2.48 -3.69
CA ILE A 194 -3.25 -3.43 -3.56
C ILE A 194 -2.04 -2.98 -4.39
N VAL A 195 -2.25 -2.41 -5.57
CA VAL A 195 -1.18 -1.98 -6.47
C VAL A 195 -0.50 -0.71 -5.96
N VAL A 196 -1.24 0.28 -5.45
CA VAL A 196 -0.67 1.49 -4.83
C VAL A 196 0.13 1.12 -3.60
N ALA A 197 -0.33 0.17 -2.78
CA ALA A 197 0.44 -0.27 -1.62
C ALA A 197 1.71 -1.03 -2.03
N GLY A 198 1.69 -1.72 -3.18
CA GLY A 198 2.90 -2.24 -3.82
C GLY A 198 3.90 -1.14 -4.17
N PHE A 199 3.43 -0.03 -4.77
CA PHE A 199 4.24 1.16 -5.04
C PHE A 199 4.81 1.77 -3.76
N GLU A 200 3.99 1.93 -2.72
CA GLU A 200 4.38 2.45 -1.41
C GLU A 200 5.42 1.57 -0.71
N ALA A 201 5.29 0.24 -0.82
CA ALA A 201 6.30 -0.71 -0.32
C ALA A 201 7.65 -0.57 -1.03
N GLY A 202 7.66 -0.24 -2.32
CA GLY A 202 8.88 0.04 -3.07
C GLY A 202 9.52 1.38 -2.72
N MET A 203 8.67 2.39 -2.53
CA MET A 203 9.04 3.78 -2.25
C MET A 203 9.53 4.00 -0.82
N SER A 204 8.85 3.41 0.18
CA SER A 204 9.15 3.72 1.58
C SER A 204 10.51 3.17 1.99
N GLY A 205 11.29 4.02 2.68
CA GLY A 205 12.57 3.62 3.27
C GLY A 205 12.42 2.86 4.59
N SER A 206 11.20 2.52 5.00
CA SER A 206 10.90 1.91 6.30
C SER A 206 9.96 0.71 6.17
N GLN A 207 9.84 -0.09 7.23
CA GLN A 207 8.93 -1.26 7.24
C GLN A 207 7.47 -0.88 6.97
N PHE A 208 7.09 0.39 7.19
CA PHE A 208 5.74 0.89 7.01
C PHE A 208 5.15 0.62 5.61
N GLY A 209 5.95 0.74 4.54
CA GLY A 209 5.44 0.47 3.19
C GLY A 209 4.95 -0.97 3.01
N PHE A 210 5.65 -1.96 3.57
CA PHE A 210 5.19 -3.34 3.55
C PHE A 210 4.03 -3.61 4.52
N GLU A 211 3.89 -2.79 5.58
CA GLU A 211 2.72 -2.87 6.46
C GLU A 211 1.45 -2.36 5.76
N LEU A 212 1.54 -1.29 4.96
CA LEU A 212 0.45 -0.82 4.10
C LEU A 212 0.05 -1.87 3.06
N LEU A 213 1.03 -2.50 2.41
CA LEU A 213 0.75 -3.61 1.48
C LEU A 213 0.06 -4.78 2.18
N LEU A 214 0.49 -5.11 3.40
CA LEU A 214 -0.16 -6.16 4.16
C LEU A 214 -1.60 -5.78 4.54
N GLU A 215 -1.84 -4.56 5.00
CA GLU A 215 -3.18 -4.05 5.32
C GLU A 215 -4.18 -4.29 4.18
N VAL A 216 -3.86 -3.80 2.97
CA VAL A 216 -4.75 -3.95 1.81
C VAL A 216 -4.86 -5.39 1.31
N VAL A 217 -3.84 -6.24 1.53
CA VAL A 217 -3.95 -7.69 1.30
C VAL A 217 -4.95 -8.32 2.26
N LEU A 218 -4.97 -7.93 3.55
CA LEU A 218 -5.96 -8.42 4.50
C LEU A 218 -7.38 -7.97 4.13
N ASP A 219 -7.54 -6.71 3.70
CA ASP A 219 -8.85 -6.12 3.38
C ASP A 219 -9.42 -6.55 2.02
N PHE A 220 -8.61 -6.54 0.96
CA PHE A 220 -9.08 -6.70 -0.42
C PHE A 220 -8.67 -8.02 -1.09
N HIS A 221 -7.68 -8.73 -0.54
CA HIS A 221 -7.37 -10.08 -1.00
C HIS A 221 -8.02 -11.13 -0.11
N LEU A 222 -7.87 -11.06 1.22
CA LEU A 222 -8.43 -12.04 2.16
C LEU A 222 -9.86 -11.72 2.63
N GLY A 223 -10.30 -10.47 2.49
CA GLY A 223 -11.64 -10.02 2.86
C GLY A 223 -11.89 -9.96 4.37
N LEU A 224 -10.88 -9.62 5.19
CA LEU A 224 -10.91 -9.73 6.64
C LEU A 224 -11.47 -8.51 7.40
N GLU A 225 -12.04 -7.51 6.72
CA GLU A 225 -12.53 -6.25 7.34
C GLU A 225 -11.55 -5.70 8.39
N PHE A 226 -10.27 -5.68 8.03
CA PHE A 226 -9.16 -5.39 8.93
C PHE A 226 -9.09 -3.90 9.26
N THR A 227 -9.04 -3.03 8.25
CA THR A 227 -9.00 -1.56 8.46
C THR A 227 -10.18 -0.83 7.86
N THR A 228 -10.98 -1.50 7.04
CA THR A 228 -12.13 -0.85 6.41
C THR A 228 -13.20 -0.45 7.42
N LEU A 229 -13.32 -1.12 8.58
CA LEU A 229 -14.20 -0.75 9.72
C LEU A 229 -15.63 -0.35 9.30
N GLY A 230 -16.20 -1.01 8.29
CA GLY A 230 -17.50 -0.70 7.71
C GLY A 230 -17.61 0.59 6.90
N ILE A 231 -16.48 1.26 6.62
CA ILE A 231 -16.36 2.44 5.75
C ILE A 231 -16.20 2.00 4.30
N LEU A 232 -15.40 0.96 4.06
CA LEU A 232 -15.22 0.31 2.77
C LEU A 232 -15.62 -1.16 2.87
N ASP A 233 -16.17 -1.71 1.79
CA ASP A 233 -16.51 -3.13 1.75
C ASP A 233 -15.24 -3.95 1.49
N PRO A 234 -14.87 -4.91 2.38
CA PRO A 234 -13.79 -5.83 2.09
C PRO A 234 -14.13 -6.68 0.87
N SER A 235 -13.11 -7.16 0.17
CA SER A 235 -13.29 -8.01 -1.02
C SER A 235 -12.25 -9.11 -1.06
N GLN A 236 -12.35 -10.00 -2.04
CA GLN A 236 -11.53 -11.20 -2.12
C GLN A 236 -10.91 -11.38 -3.49
N ASN A 237 -9.73 -12.01 -3.53
CA ASN A 237 -9.03 -12.41 -4.75
C ASN A 237 -8.60 -11.25 -5.67
N ASN A 238 -8.26 -10.08 -5.12
CA ASN A 238 -7.81 -8.92 -5.91
C ASN A 238 -6.28 -8.80 -6.04
N PHE A 239 -5.49 -9.68 -5.41
CA PHE A 239 -4.03 -9.61 -5.54
C PHE A 239 -3.57 -10.10 -6.92
N ILE A 240 -3.07 -9.19 -7.75
CA ILE A 240 -2.49 -9.50 -9.07
C ILE A 240 -0.96 -9.32 -8.99
N PRO A 241 -0.16 -10.40 -8.87
CA PRO A 241 1.26 -10.29 -8.56
C PRO A 241 2.05 -9.45 -9.58
N SER A 242 1.73 -9.58 -10.87
CA SER A 242 2.43 -8.81 -11.89
C SER A 242 2.23 -7.29 -11.75
N LEU A 243 1.03 -6.84 -11.36
CA LEU A 243 0.78 -5.42 -11.15
C LEU A 243 1.49 -4.92 -9.89
N VAL A 244 1.42 -5.70 -8.81
CA VAL A 244 2.07 -5.36 -7.53
C VAL A 244 3.59 -5.24 -7.69
N ILE A 245 4.24 -6.20 -8.37
CA ILE A 245 5.70 -6.12 -8.56
C ILE A 245 6.08 -4.99 -9.52
N GLN A 246 5.33 -4.75 -10.59
CA GLN A 246 5.59 -3.60 -11.47
C GLN A 246 5.51 -2.27 -10.70
N ALA A 247 4.45 -2.09 -9.90
CA ALA A 247 4.27 -0.91 -9.07
C ALA A 247 5.36 -0.80 -8.00
N PHE A 248 5.73 -1.90 -7.35
CA PHE A 248 6.86 -1.95 -6.42
C PHE A 248 8.16 -1.46 -7.06
N VAL A 249 8.51 -1.98 -8.24
CA VAL A 249 9.72 -1.57 -8.98
C VAL A 249 9.67 -0.07 -9.30
N GLN A 250 8.52 0.45 -9.72
CA GLN A 250 8.35 1.88 -9.93
C GLN A 250 8.52 2.69 -8.64
N GLY A 251 7.95 2.21 -7.52
CA GLY A 251 8.14 2.80 -6.20
C GLY A 251 9.61 2.91 -5.81
N THR A 252 10.42 1.89 -6.11
CA THR A 252 11.88 1.93 -5.82
C THR A 252 12.63 3.00 -6.61
N ALA A 253 12.05 3.52 -7.70
CA ALA A 253 12.64 4.56 -8.53
C ALA A 253 12.27 5.98 -8.07
N VAL A 254 11.34 6.13 -7.11
CA VAL A 254 10.92 7.43 -6.58
C VAL A 254 12.06 8.06 -5.80
N ARG A 255 12.33 9.35 -6.05
CA ARG A 255 13.51 10.04 -5.49
C ARG A 255 13.42 10.35 -3.99
N GLN A 256 12.23 10.36 -3.41
CA GLN A 256 11.99 10.68 -2.00
C GLN A 256 10.82 9.85 -1.46
N ASP A 257 10.94 9.39 -0.22
CA ASP A 257 9.81 8.78 0.51
C ASP A 257 8.72 9.84 0.75
N LEU A 258 7.56 9.67 0.12
CA LEU A 258 6.42 10.58 0.23
C LEU A 258 5.65 10.40 1.55
N PHE A 259 6.07 9.51 2.43
CA PHE A 259 5.65 9.48 3.84
C PHE A 259 6.70 10.09 4.78
N SER A 260 7.78 10.65 4.24
CA SER A 260 8.78 11.34 5.06
C SER A 260 8.19 12.61 5.66
N PRO A 261 8.48 12.94 6.94
CA PRO A 261 8.12 14.24 7.51
C PRO A 261 8.74 15.42 6.75
N ASP A 262 9.81 15.18 6.00
CA ASP A 262 10.48 16.19 5.16
C ASP A 262 9.78 16.39 3.80
N TRP A 263 8.70 15.65 3.51
CA TRP A 263 7.92 15.85 2.29
C TRP A 263 6.78 16.86 2.52
N SER A 264 7.05 18.12 2.19
CA SER A 264 6.08 19.21 2.32
C SER A 264 5.18 19.33 1.09
N PHE A 265 4.23 18.40 0.93
CA PHE A 265 3.33 18.38 -0.24
C PHE A 265 2.52 19.67 -0.41
N SER A 266 2.24 20.39 0.67
CA SER A 266 1.49 21.65 0.65
C SER A 266 2.16 22.73 -0.22
N GLU A 267 3.50 22.73 -0.28
CA GLU A 267 4.29 23.65 -1.11
C GLU A 267 4.25 23.27 -2.60
N LEU A 268 3.73 22.09 -2.92
CA LEU A 268 3.64 21.55 -4.28
C LEU A 268 2.24 21.74 -4.89
N LEU A 269 1.22 22.08 -4.11
CA LEU A 269 -0.18 22.09 -4.56
C LEU A 269 -0.43 23.03 -5.75
N GLU A 270 0.26 24.18 -5.81
CA GLU A 270 0.11 25.12 -6.92
C GLU A 270 0.99 24.79 -8.13
N GLN A 271 1.89 23.80 -8.03
CA GLN A 271 2.81 23.45 -9.09
C GLN A 271 2.16 22.51 -10.13
N PRO A 272 2.62 22.55 -11.39
CA PRO A 272 2.16 21.62 -12.41
C PRO A 272 2.45 20.16 -12.02
N ILE A 273 1.44 19.29 -12.10
CA ILE A 273 1.56 17.88 -11.72
C ILE A 273 2.63 17.14 -12.51
N LEU A 274 2.83 17.48 -13.78
CA LEU A 274 3.86 16.89 -14.63
C LEU A 274 5.27 17.22 -14.14
N THR A 275 5.50 18.46 -13.71
CA THR A 275 6.78 18.88 -13.13
C THR A 275 7.09 18.11 -11.84
N ILE A 276 6.07 17.85 -11.02
CA ILE A 276 6.21 17.08 -9.78
C ILE A 276 6.52 15.61 -10.10
N ARG A 277 5.79 15.00 -11.05
CA ARG A 277 6.09 13.64 -11.52
C ARG A 277 7.54 13.51 -11.99
N ASP A 278 8.01 14.45 -12.81
CA ASP A 278 9.39 14.47 -13.30
C ASP A 278 10.42 14.70 -12.18
N SER A 279 10.12 15.56 -11.20
CA SER A 279 11.02 15.88 -10.09
C SER A 279 11.15 14.73 -9.09
N TYR A 280 10.10 13.96 -8.88
CA TYR A 280 10.10 12.78 -8.01
C TYR A 280 10.37 11.46 -8.76
N ASN A 281 10.48 11.49 -10.09
CA ASN A 281 10.64 10.32 -10.95
C ASN A 281 9.46 9.33 -10.84
N ILE A 282 8.24 9.86 -10.86
CA ILE A 282 7.00 9.09 -10.81
C ILE A 282 6.42 9.00 -12.21
N GLN A 283 6.17 7.78 -12.69
CA GLN A 283 5.48 7.54 -13.94
C GLN A 283 4.03 7.14 -13.68
N THR A 284 3.14 7.50 -14.59
CA THR A 284 1.74 7.08 -14.47
C THR A 284 1.58 5.61 -14.83
N LEU A 285 0.90 4.86 -13.97
CA LEU A 285 0.54 3.47 -14.19
C LEU A 285 -0.87 3.36 -14.72
N ASP A 286 -0.98 2.84 -15.93
CA ASP A 286 -2.26 2.48 -16.51
C ASP A 286 -2.45 0.98 -16.30
N LEU A 287 -3.24 0.60 -15.30
CA LEU A 287 -3.45 -0.80 -14.92
C LEU A 287 -3.93 -1.63 -16.12
N ASN A 288 -4.73 -1.05 -17.02
CA ASN A 288 -5.22 -1.72 -18.22
C ASN A 288 -4.11 -2.02 -19.24
N LYS A 289 -3.01 -1.26 -19.23
CA LYS A 289 -1.83 -1.51 -20.09
C LYS A 289 -0.83 -2.46 -19.45
N MET A 290 -0.83 -2.55 -18.12
CA MET A 290 0.08 -3.41 -17.36
C MET A 290 -0.36 -4.87 -17.34
N VAL A 291 -1.67 -5.11 -17.34
CA VAL A 291 -2.21 -6.41 -17.70
C VAL A 291 -2.16 -6.46 -19.23
N GLY A 292 -1.42 -7.42 -19.82
CA GLY A 292 -1.61 -7.76 -21.25
C GLY A 292 -3.09 -8.08 -21.54
N PRO A 293 -3.53 -8.34 -22.78
CA PRO A 293 -4.95 -8.51 -23.10
C PRO A 293 -5.60 -9.75 -22.43
N GLN A 294 -5.85 -9.70 -21.12
CA GLN A 294 -6.56 -10.65 -20.28
C GLN A 294 -7.15 -9.92 -19.06
N VAL A 295 -8.41 -9.52 -19.20
CA VAL A 295 -9.46 -9.52 -18.17
C VAL A 295 -9.05 -9.03 -16.77
N LEU A 296 -9.09 -7.72 -16.55
CA LEU A 296 -9.58 -7.24 -15.26
C LEU A 296 -11.00 -7.81 -15.09
N PRO A 297 -11.34 -8.48 -13.98
CA PRO A 297 -12.75 -8.72 -13.68
C PRO A 297 -13.42 -7.35 -13.63
N LEU A 298 -14.38 -7.13 -14.54
CA LEU A 298 -15.17 -5.89 -14.54
C LEU A 298 -15.73 -5.67 -13.13
N PRO A 299 -15.73 -4.44 -12.61
CA PRO A 299 -16.42 -4.16 -11.35
C PRO A 299 -17.84 -4.68 -11.49
N GLN A 300 -18.27 -5.52 -10.55
CA GLN A 300 -19.68 -5.90 -10.45
C GLN A 300 -20.42 -4.60 -10.11
N THR A 301 -20.92 -3.92 -11.16
CA THR A 301 -21.89 -2.85 -11.01
C THR A 301 -22.97 -3.39 -10.11
N VAL A 302 -23.14 -2.72 -8.96
CA VAL A 302 -24.29 -2.85 -8.08
C VAL A 302 -25.54 -2.79 -8.97
N LEU A 303 -26.12 -3.95 -9.26
CA LEU A 303 -27.45 -4.02 -9.82
C LEU A 303 -28.39 -3.65 -8.68
N ALA A 304 -28.66 -2.36 -8.60
CA ALA A 304 -29.86 -1.87 -7.97
C ALA A 304 -31.09 -2.50 -8.65
N SER A 305 -32.09 -2.81 -7.82
CA SER A 305 -33.49 -3.11 -8.11
C SER A 305 -33.86 -4.48 -8.70
N SER A 306 -34.34 -5.37 -7.81
CA SER A 306 -35.73 -5.87 -7.79
C SER A 306 -36.03 -6.50 -6.43
#